data_AF-A0A9W9YI41-F1
#
_entry.id   AF-A0A9W9YI41-F1
#
_cell.length_a   1.000
_cell.length_b   1.000
_cell.length_c   1.000
_cell.angle_alpha   90.00
_cell.angle_beta   90.00
_cell.angle_gamma   90.00
#
_symmetry.space_group_name_H-M   'P 1'
#
loop_
_entity.id
_entity.type
_entity.pdbx_description
1 polymer ?
#
loop_
_entity_poly.entity_id
_entity_poly.type
_entity_poly.pdbx_seq_one_letter_code
_entity_poly.pdbx_strand_id
1 'polypeptide(L)' 'MSHADPGPLAAYNSLQDKHLSGYFSNSRMKRHLKKSGLVARSGKIVDEKTYRLNMAKKNTENMSVIF' A
#
# COMPACT_ATOMS: atom_id res chain seq x y z
N MET A 1 -15.03 6.56 23.01
CA MET A 1 -14.59 6.91 21.65
C MET A 1 -15.79 6.73 20.72
N SER A 2 -16.21 7.78 20.02
CA SER A 2 -17.24 7.64 18.97
C SER A 2 -16.64 6.83 17.82
N HIS A 3 -17.16 5.62 17.60
CA HIS A 3 -16.98 4.93 16.34
C HIS A 3 -17.75 5.75 15.30
N ALA A 4 -17.08 6.73 14.70
CA ALA A 4 -17.59 7.37 13.50
C ALA A 4 -17.87 6.24 12.50
N ASP A 5 -19.13 6.12 12.08
CA ASP A 5 -19.51 5.16 11.06
C ASP A 5 -18.53 5.34 9.88
N PRO A 6 -17.85 4.27 9.45
CA PRO A 6 -16.89 4.37 8.37
C PRO A 6 -17.66 4.81 7.13
N GLY A 7 -17.64 6.12 6.87
CA GLY A 7 -18.34 6.72 5.76
C GLY A 7 -17.96 6.05 4.44
N PRO A 8 -18.68 6.32 3.35
CA PRO A 8 -18.61 5.55 2.10
C PRO A 8 -17.20 5.40 1.49
N LEU A 9 -16.24 6.25 1.89
CA LEU A 9 -14.84 6.20 1.45
C LEU A 9 -13.94 5.26 2.27
N ALA A 10 -14.40 4.73 3.40
CA ALA A 10 -13.59 3.88 4.27
C ALA A 10 -13.18 2.56 3.59
N ALA A 11 -14.00 2.05 2.67
CA ALA A 11 -13.71 0.86 1.87
C ALA A 11 -13.16 1.20 0.46
N TYR A 12 -13.00 2.48 0.12
CA TYR A 12 -12.59 2.88 -1.23
C TYR A 12 -11.09 2.64 -1.42
N ASN A 13 -10.75 1.80 -2.40
CA ASN A 13 -9.37 1.51 -2.78
C ASN A 13 -9.04 2.12 -4.15
N SER A 14 -8.27 3.21 -4.15
CA SER A 14 -7.86 3.91 -5.37
C SER A 14 -7.07 3.01 -6.34
N LEU A 15 -6.34 2.01 -5.87
CA LEU A 15 -5.58 1.10 -6.73
C LEU A 15 -6.47 0.16 -7.57
N GLN A 16 -7.73 0.02 -7.17
CA GLN A 16 -8.74 -0.76 -7.89
C GLN A 16 -9.70 0.14 -8.68
N ASP A 17 -9.53 1.46 -8.62
CA ASP A 17 -10.36 2.38 -9.38
C ASP A 17 -10.01 2.33 -10.87
N LYS A 18 -10.98 1.92 -11.69
CA LYS A 18 -10.85 1.84 -13.15
C LYS A 18 -10.51 3.19 -13.78
N HIS A 19 -10.97 4.31 -13.22
CA HIS A 19 -10.71 5.65 -13.71
C HIS A 19 -9.27 6.10 -13.43
N LEU A 20 -8.61 5.49 -12.43
CA LEU A 20 -7.21 5.76 -12.10
C LEU A 20 -6.24 4.73 -12.69
N SER A 21 -6.74 3.72 -13.40
CA SER A 21 -5.93 2.66 -14.01
C SER A 21 -4.81 3.21 -14.90
N GLY A 22 -5.10 4.23 -15.72
CA GLY A 22 -4.12 4.92 -16.57
C GLY A 22 -2.97 5.51 -15.75
N TYR A 23 -3.29 6.22 -14.67
CA TYR A 23 -2.30 6.83 -13.78
C TYR A 23 -1.39 5.78 -13.11
N PHE A 24 -1.99 4.72 -12.55
CA PHE A 24 -1.24 3.67 -11.87
C PHE A 24 -0.49 2.72 -12.83
N SER A 25 -0.86 2.70 -14.11
CA SER A 25 -0.18 1.89 -15.12
C SER A 25 1.18 2.46 -15.57
N ASN A 26 1.44 3.75 -15.31
CA ASN A 26 2.67 4.44 -15.68
C ASN A 26 3.90 3.81 -14.99
N SER A 27 5.03 3.67 -15.71
CA SER A 27 6.27 3.08 -15.20
C SER A 27 6.78 3.75 -13.92
N ARG A 28 6.71 5.09 -13.83
CA ARG A 28 7.09 5.86 -12.64
C ARG A 28 6.21 5.47 -11.46
N MET A 29 4.91 5.38 -11.68
CA MET A 29 3.94 5.06 -10.63
C MET A 29 4.04 3.59 -10.20
N LYS A 30 4.13 2.65 -11.15
CA LYS A 30 4.39 1.23 -10.87
C LYS A 30 5.65 1.03 -10.03
N ARG A 31 6.74 1.73 -10.37
CA ARG A 31 7.99 1.67 -9.59
C ARG A 31 7.78 2.20 -8.18
N HIS A 32 7.05 3.30 -8.03
CA HIS A 32 6.73 3.86 -6.73
C HIS A 32 5.92 2.89 -5.86
N LEU A 33 4.82 2.34 -6.41
CA LEU A 33 3.96 1.38 -5.72
C LEU A 33 4.68 0.09 -5.31
N LYS A 34 5.61 -0.38 -6.15
CA LYS A 34 6.48 -1.52 -5.80
C LYS A 34 7.45 -1.19 -4.68
N LYS A 35 8.04 0.02 -4.69
CA LYS A 35 8.99 0.45 -3.64
C LYS A 35 8.30 0.70 -2.30
N SER A 36 7.07 1.20 -2.32
CA SER A 36 6.26 1.39 -1.11
C SER A 36 5.70 0.08 -0.56
N GLY A 37 5.64 -0.99 -1.37
CA GLY A 37 5.12 -2.29 -0.95
C GLY A 37 3.60 -2.42 -1.09
N LEU A 38 2.94 -1.47 -1.77
CA LEU A 38 1.51 -1.53 -2.07
C LEU A 38 1.20 -2.49 -3.22
N VAL A 39 2.16 -2.70 -4.12
CA VAL A 39 2.06 -3.62 -5.26
C VAL A 39 3.26 -4.56 -5.26
N ALA A 40 3.00 -5.86 -5.40
CA ALA A 40 4.04 -6.88 -5.49
C ALA A 40 4.86 -6.76 -6.79
N ARG A 41 6.03 -7.41 -6.84
CA ARG A 41 6.84 -7.47 -8.08
C ARG A 41 6.05 -8.01 -9.27
N SER A 42 5.14 -8.97 -9.02
CA SER A 42 4.20 -9.55 -9.98
C SER A 42 3.10 -8.60 -10.48
N GLY A 43 2.95 -7.42 -9.87
CA GLY A 43 1.92 -6.45 -10.23
C GLY A 43 0.60 -6.62 -9.48
N LYS A 44 0.48 -7.60 -8.59
CA LYS A 44 -0.70 -7.78 -7.72
C LYS A 44 -0.70 -6.76 -6.58
N ILE A 45 -1.88 -6.23 -6.22
CA ILE A 45 -2.04 -5.38 -5.02
C ILE A 45 -1.76 -6.25 -3.78
N VAL A 46 -1.09 -5.66 -2.80
CA VAL A 46 -0.77 -6.33 -1.54
C VAL A 46 -1.90 -6.08 -0.55
N ASP A 47 -2.41 -7.16 0.05
CA ASP A 47 -3.45 -7.07 1.08
C ASP A 47 -2.96 -6.28 2.30
N GLU A 48 -3.88 -5.58 2.96
CA GLU A 48 -3.55 -4.70 4.08
C GLU A 48 -2.83 -5.43 5.22
N LYS A 49 -3.25 -6.65 5.56
CA LYS A 49 -2.60 -7.47 6.61
C LYS A 49 -1.13 -7.73 6.26
N THR A 50 -0.86 -8.11 5.02
CA THR A 50 0.48 -8.39 4.52
C THR A 50 1.32 -7.11 4.46
N TYR A 51 0.73 -6.01 4.00
CA TYR A 51 1.37 -4.70 3.98
C TYR A 51 1.80 -4.27 5.39
N ARG A 52 0.90 -4.32 6.37
CA ARG A 52 1.18 -3.96 7.77
C ARG A 52 2.30 -4.83 8.37
N LEU A 53 2.28 -6.14 8.11
CA LEU A 53 3.35 -7.06 8.55
C LEU A 53 4.71 -6.71 7.94
N ASN A 54 4.74 -6.44 6.63
CA ASN A 54 5.98 -6.08 5.94
C ASN A 54 6.52 -4.72 6.39
N MET A 55 5.64 -3.73 6.63
CA MET A 55 6.04 -2.44 7.17
C MET A 55 6.59 -2.55 8.59
N ALA A 56 5.97 -3.38 9.44
CA ALA A 56 6.48 -3.64 10.78
C ALA A 56 7.90 -4.23 10.71
N LYS A 57 8.11 -5.30 9.93
CA LYS A 57 9.43 -5.93 9.75
C LYS A 57 10.48 -4.95 9.23
N LYS A 58 10.15 -4.21 8.17
CA LYS A 58 11.06 -3.21 7.58
C LYS A 58 11.44 -2.12 8.58
N ASN A 59 10.51 -1.69 9.43
CA ASN A 59 10.81 -0.71 10.46
C ASN A 59 11.75 -1.30 11.53
N THR A 60 11.50 -2.53 11.98
CA THR A 60 12.37 -3.22 12.94
C THR A 60 13.78 -3.44 12.40
N GLU A 61 13.91 -3.85 11.13
CA GLU A 61 15.19 -4.02 10.45
C GLU A 61 15.96 -2.69 10.38
N ASN A 62 15.31 -1.59 9.96
CA ASN A 62 15.99 -0.27 9.89
C ASN A 62 16.45 0.23 11.27
N MET A 63 15.73 -0.10 12.34
CA MET A 63 16.11 0.28 13.71
C MET A 63 17.30 -0.54 14.25
N SER A 64 17.56 -1.74 13.72
CA SER A 64 18.70 -2.57 14.12
C SER A 64 20.05 -2.13 13.53
N VAL A 65 20.05 -1.24 12.53
CA VAL A 65 21.28 -0.80 11.82
C VAL A 65 21.86 0.50 12.45
N ILE A 66 21.33 0.95 13.60
CA ILE A 66 21.75 2.19 14.28
C ILE A 66 22.62 1.91 15.54
N PHE A 67 23.11 0.67 15.73
CA PHE A 67 24.03 0.33 16.83
C PHE A 67 25.39 -0.16 16.33
#